data_AF-C5FNK8-F1
#
_entry.id   AF-C5FNK8-F1
#
_cell.length_a   1.000
_cell.length_b   1.000
_cell.length_c   1.000
_cell.angle_alpha   90.00
_cell.angle_beta   90.00
_cell.angle_gamma   90.00
#
_symmetry.space_group_name_H-M   'P 1'
#
loop_
_entity.id
_entity.type
_entity.pdbx_description
1 polymer ?
#
loop_
_entity_poly.entity_id
_entity_poly.type
_entity_poly.pdbx_seq_one_letter_code
_entity_poly.pdbx_strand_id
1 'polypeptide(L)'
;MKHVNYQNYKNSATYEFTRLLYPIGIWREQNTKPSKGRRWKKSQLRNVAASGAKDGEKSSAQAPSSSIEPEVLKHVTIGFNSTMKCLEALGEASLDTKNPATEQEATEKPGLRKLAVVFICRSTVPTPVAEPLAFAVKRISDIQRYNGDSNIRLVYLSKNAETRMADAAGLPRIGVIGVEEGPPARIFVDYVRENVQPPI
;
A
#
# COMPACT_ATOMS: atom_id res chain seq x y z
N MET A 1 32.09 17.90 1.40
CA MET A 1 30.64 17.92 1.10
C MET A 1 30.34 16.85 0.07
N LYS A 2 29.78 15.70 0.47
CA LYS A 2 29.38 14.65 -0.48
C LYS A 2 28.10 15.13 -1.18
N HIS A 3 28.20 15.54 -2.45
CA HIS A 3 27.04 15.60 -3.33
C HIS A 3 26.59 14.17 -3.61
N VAL A 4 25.91 13.60 -2.62
CA VAL A 4 25.29 12.29 -2.68
C VAL A 4 24.19 12.36 -3.73
N ASN A 5 24.39 11.63 -4.82
CA ASN A 5 23.61 11.72 -6.06
C ASN A 5 22.16 11.24 -5.82
N TYR A 6 21.30 12.16 -5.38
CA TYR A 6 19.91 11.90 -4.95
C TYR A 6 19.08 11.11 -5.98
N GLN A 7 19.42 11.19 -7.26
CA GLN A 7 18.77 10.45 -8.33
C GLN A 7 19.15 8.96 -8.36
N ASN A 8 20.39 8.62 -8.04
CA ASN A 8 20.84 7.22 -7.98
C ASN A 8 20.14 6.46 -6.84
N TYR A 9 19.94 7.11 -5.69
CA TYR A 9 19.25 6.50 -4.55
C TYR A 9 17.77 6.29 -4.80
N LYS A 10 17.10 7.24 -5.46
CA LYS A 10 15.72 7.07 -5.90
C LYS A 10 15.58 5.85 -6.80
N ASN A 11 16.46 5.69 -7.78
CA ASN A 11 16.40 4.55 -8.70
C ASN A 11 16.64 3.20 -7.99
N SER A 12 17.61 3.14 -7.07
CA SER A 12 17.90 1.91 -6.32
C SER A 12 16.77 1.57 -5.33
N ALA A 13 16.25 2.56 -4.58
CA ALA A 13 15.10 2.35 -3.69
C ALA A 13 13.87 1.88 -4.48
N THR A 14 13.61 2.44 -5.66
CA THR A 14 12.49 1.97 -6.50
C THR A 14 12.69 0.55 -6.99
N TYR A 15 13.93 0.13 -7.28
CA TYR A 15 14.21 -1.24 -7.71
C TYR A 15 13.96 -2.24 -6.59
N GLU A 16 14.51 -2.00 -5.39
CA GLU A 16 14.26 -2.88 -4.24
C GLU A 16 12.79 -2.95 -3.87
N PHE A 17 12.08 -1.82 -3.96
CA PHE A 17 10.65 -1.81 -3.70
C PHE A 17 9.85 -2.59 -4.75
N THR A 18 10.25 -2.53 -6.02
CA THR A 18 9.61 -3.31 -7.10
C THR A 18 9.71 -4.81 -6.80
N ARG A 19 10.83 -5.28 -6.25
CA ARG A 19 11.00 -6.69 -5.85
C ARG A 19 10.08 -7.07 -4.69
N LEU A 20 9.89 -6.15 -3.72
CA LEU A 20 8.96 -6.34 -2.61
C LEU A 20 7.50 -6.44 -3.07
N LEU A 21 7.13 -5.73 -4.14
CA LEU A 21 5.77 -5.73 -4.70
C LEU A 21 5.46 -6.94 -5.58
N TYR A 22 6.47 -7.60 -6.14
CA TYR A 22 6.29 -8.69 -7.10
C TYR A 22 5.38 -9.84 -6.60
N PRO A 23 5.51 -10.34 -5.35
CA PRO A 23 4.58 -11.35 -4.82
C PRO A 23 3.12 -10.89 -4.78
N ILE A 24 2.88 -9.58 -4.57
CA ILE A 24 1.54 -8.99 -4.57
C ILE A 24 0.95 -9.04 -5.98
N GLY A 25 1.75 -8.74 -7.01
CA GLY A 25 1.33 -8.83 -8.41
C GLY A 25 0.88 -10.23 -8.80
N ILE A 26 1.72 -11.24 -8.53
CA ILE A 26 1.39 -12.65 -8.81
C ILE A 26 0.10 -13.07 -8.09
N TRP A 27 -0.02 -12.71 -6.81
CA TRP A 27 -1.22 -13.03 -6.04
C TRP A 27 -2.45 -12.33 -6.63
N ARG A 28 -2.36 -11.07 -7.05
CA ARG A 28 -3.49 -10.39 -7.70
C ARG A 28 -3.87 -11.04 -9.01
N GLU A 29 -2.92 -11.45 -9.83
CA GLU A 29 -3.21 -12.13 -11.10
C GLU A 29 -3.98 -13.44 -10.90
N GLN A 30 -3.62 -14.20 -9.86
CA GLN A 30 -4.25 -15.49 -9.58
C GLN A 30 -5.62 -15.37 -8.88
N ASN A 31 -5.84 -14.32 -8.08
CA ASN A 31 -7.04 -14.20 -7.24
C ASN A 31 -8.04 -13.13 -7.70
N THR A 32 -7.60 -12.16 -8.50
CA THR A 32 -8.48 -11.09 -8.96
C THR A 32 -9.35 -11.63 -10.09
N LYS A 33 -10.63 -11.88 -9.78
CA LYS A 33 -11.60 -12.21 -10.83
C LYS A 33 -11.73 -11.00 -11.76
N PRO A 34 -11.44 -11.14 -13.08
CA PRO A 34 -11.63 -10.03 -13.99
C PRO A 34 -13.08 -9.57 -13.92
N SER A 35 -13.31 -8.26 -13.80
CA SER A 35 -14.66 -7.74 -13.71
C SER A 35 -15.40 -8.13 -15.00
N LYS A 36 -16.42 -8.98 -14.87
CA LYS A 36 -17.27 -9.31 -16.00
C LYS A 36 -18.15 -8.10 -16.24
N GLY A 37 -17.73 -7.25 -17.17
CA GLY A 37 -18.34 -5.94 -17.42
C GLY A 37 -19.86 -6.01 -17.64
N ARG A 38 -20.52 -4.84 -17.63
CA ARG A 38 -21.99 -4.71 -17.73
C ARG A 38 -22.61 -5.51 -18.90
N ARG A 39 -21.87 -5.68 -20.00
CA ARG A 39 -22.27 -6.46 -21.18
C ARG A 39 -22.38 -7.97 -20.91
N TRP A 40 -21.50 -8.53 -20.06
CA TRP A 40 -21.58 -9.93 -19.62
C TRP A 40 -22.86 -10.20 -18.82
N LYS A 41 -23.21 -9.28 -17.90
CA LYS A 41 -24.44 -9.37 -17.10
C LYS A 41 -25.70 -9.36 -17.99
N LYS A 42 -25.71 -8.54 -19.05
CA LYS A 42 -26.81 -8.50 -20.04
C LYS A 42 -26.86 -9.74 -20.96
N SER A 43 -25.72 -10.41 -21.16
CA SER A 43 -25.65 -11.68 -21.92
C SER A 43 -26.17 -12.85 -21.08
N GLN A 44 -25.84 -12.91 -19.79
CA GLN A 44 -26.35 -13.96 -18.89
C GLN A 44 -27.86 -13.88 -18.73
N LEU A 45 -28.42 -12.67 -18.57
CA LEU A 45 -29.87 -12.50 -18.48
C LEU A 45 -30.60 -12.93 -19.77
N ARG A 46 -29.99 -12.75 -20.94
CA ARG A 46 -30.54 -13.24 -22.21
C ARG A 46 -30.41 -14.75 -22.38
N ASN A 47 -29.30 -15.33 -21.94
CA ASN A 47 -29.12 -16.78 -21.98
C ASN A 47 -30.07 -17.49 -21.01
N VAL A 48 -30.29 -16.95 -19.80
CA VAL A 48 -31.25 -17.49 -18.83
C VAL A 48 -32.70 -17.36 -19.33
N ALA A 49 -33.03 -16.28 -20.04
CA ALA A 49 -34.36 -16.11 -20.66
C ALA A 49 -34.57 -17.01 -21.90
N ALA A 50 -33.50 -17.40 -22.60
CA ALA A 50 -33.55 -18.26 -23.78
C ALA A 50 -33.50 -19.76 -23.42
N SER A 51 -32.96 -20.13 -22.27
CA SER A 51 -32.93 -21.50 -21.76
C SER A 51 -34.09 -21.73 -20.79
N GLY A 52 -35.28 -22.06 -21.32
CA GLY A 52 -36.37 -22.61 -20.52
C GLY A 52 -35.92 -23.86 -19.76
N ALA A 53 -36.10 -23.84 -18.44
CA ALA A 53 -35.94 -24.92 -17.47
C ALA A 53 -35.38 -26.26 -17.96
N LYS A 54 -34.10 -26.54 -17.67
CA LYS A 54 -33.67 -27.85 -17.17
C LYS A 54 -32.60 -27.64 -16.10
N ASP A 55 -32.88 -28.18 -14.92
CA ASP A 55 -31.93 -28.36 -13.83
C ASP A 55 -30.68 -29.07 -14.35
N GLY A 56 -29.61 -28.29 -14.47
CA GLY A 56 -28.28 -28.75 -14.82
C GLY A 56 -27.35 -28.17 -13.77
N GLU A 57 -27.04 -29.02 -12.80
CA GLU A 57 -25.97 -28.95 -11.83
C GLU A 57 -24.96 -27.84 -12.17
N LYS A 58 -25.03 -26.72 -11.43
CA LYS A 58 -23.98 -25.72 -11.44
C LYS A 58 -22.72 -26.42 -10.94
N SER A 59 -21.92 -26.96 -11.86
CA SER A 59 -20.51 -27.19 -11.64
C SER A 59 -19.95 -25.83 -11.23
N SER A 60 -19.88 -25.63 -9.92
CA SER A 60 -19.01 -24.69 -9.27
C SER A 60 -17.65 -24.93 -9.91
N ALA A 61 -17.29 -24.05 -10.85
CA ALA A 61 -15.93 -23.98 -11.36
C ALA A 61 -15.08 -23.69 -10.12
N GLN A 62 -14.54 -24.77 -9.59
CA GLN A 62 -13.70 -24.86 -8.43
C GLN A 62 -12.64 -23.77 -8.60
N ALA A 63 -12.74 -22.73 -7.78
CA ALA A 63 -11.68 -21.73 -7.72
C ALA A 63 -10.39 -22.50 -7.41
N PRO A 64 -9.29 -22.29 -8.16
CA PRO A 64 -8.03 -22.91 -7.81
C PRO A 64 -7.68 -22.51 -6.37
N SER A 65 -7.32 -23.54 -5.62
CA SER A 65 -7.04 -23.60 -4.19
C SER A 65 -6.15 -22.46 -3.67
N SER A 66 -6.59 -21.83 -2.59
CA SER A 66 -5.79 -21.22 -1.51
C SER A 66 -4.38 -20.74 -1.90
N SER A 67 -4.28 -19.65 -2.65
CA SER A 67 -3.02 -18.93 -2.68
C SER A 67 -2.87 -18.21 -1.33
N ILE A 68 -1.82 -18.54 -0.60
CA ILE A 68 -1.48 -17.88 0.66
C ILE A 68 -1.29 -16.39 0.35
N GLU A 69 -2.03 -15.53 1.05
CA GLU A 69 -1.88 -14.08 0.91
C GLU A 69 -0.43 -13.71 1.26
N PRO A 70 0.29 -12.97 0.38
CA PRO A 70 1.65 -12.56 0.65
C PRO A 70 1.73 -11.77 1.94
N GLU A 71 2.63 -12.16 2.85
CA GLU A 71 2.82 -11.48 4.13
C GLU A 71 3.12 -9.96 3.94
N VAL A 72 3.83 -9.63 2.87
CA VAL A 72 4.12 -8.24 2.44
C VAL A 72 2.85 -7.39 2.24
N LEU A 73 1.73 -7.99 1.84
CA LEU A 73 0.49 -7.24 1.59
C LEU A 73 -0.07 -6.62 2.87
N LYS A 74 0.17 -7.25 4.03
CA LYS A 74 -0.28 -6.75 5.33
C LYS A 74 0.48 -5.51 5.78
N HIS A 75 1.69 -5.30 5.27
CA HIS A 75 2.59 -4.21 5.63
C HIS A 75 2.65 -3.09 4.57
N VAL A 76 1.78 -3.14 3.56
CA VAL A 76 1.76 -2.15 2.47
C VAL A 76 0.34 -1.60 2.30
N THR A 77 0.22 -0.27 2.32
CA THR A 77 -1.03 0.42 1.98
C THR A 77 -0.96 0.95 0.56
N ILE A 78 -1.94 0.62 -0.27
CA ILE A 78 -2.00 1.09 -1.66
C ILE A 78 -3.17 2.06 -1.80
N GLY A 79 -2.87 3.25 -2.34
CA GLY A 79 -3.84 4.32 -2.59
C GLY A 79 -3.85 5.41 -1.53
N PHE A 80 -4.38 6.56 -1.93
CA PHE A 80 -4.45 7.77 -1.10
C PHE A 80 -5.25 7.52 0.19
N ASN A 81 -6.49 7.06 0.07
CA ASN A 81 -7.39 6.87 1.22
C ASN A 81 -6.81 5.88 2.24
N SER A 82 -6.25 4.77 1.77
CA SER A 82 -5.66 3.74 2.62
C SER A 82 -4.47 4.29 3.42
N THR A 83 -3.60 5.06 2.74
CA THR A 83 -2.42 5.67 3.36
C THR A 83 -2.83 6.79 4.33
N MET A 84 -3.79 7.62 3.97
CA MET A 84 -4.28 8.72 4.80
C MET A 84 -4.94 8.20 6.08
N LYS A 85 -5.79 7.17 5.99
CA LYS A 85 -6.39 6.51 7.17
C LYS A 85 -5.33 5.96 8.13
N CYS A 86 -4.23 5.42 7.61
CA CYS A 86 -3.12 4.95 8.43
C CYS A 86 -2.42 6.12 9.15
N LEU A 87 -2.21 7.24 8.45
CA LEU A 87 -1.64 8.46 9.05
C LEU A 87 -2.56 9.08 10.12
N GLU A 88 -3.88 9.10 9.88
CA GLU A 88 -4.88 9.59 10.83
C GLU A 88 -4.88 8.74 12.11
N ALA A 89 -4.90 7.40 11.97
CA ALA A 89 -4.83 6.48 13.11
C ALA A 89 -3.54 6.64 13.93
N LEU A 90 -2.41 6.90 13.27
CA LEU A 90 -1.14 7.22 13.94
C LEU A 90 -1.20 8.55 14.70
N GLY A 91 -1.90 9.54 14.14
CA GLY A 91 -2.13 10.82 14.77
C GLY A 91 -2.98 10.71 16.03
N GLU A 92 -4.09 9.97 15.96
CA GLU A 92 -5.00 9.74 17.10
C GLU A 92 -4.31 9.01 18.25
N ALA A 93 -3.61 7.90 17.96
CA ALA A 93 -2.91 7.13 18.97
C ALA A 93 -1.81 7.93 19.70
N SER A 94 -1.20 8.91 19.01
CA SER A 94 -0.20 9.79 19.60
C SER A 94 -0.80 10.84 20.55
N LEU A 95 -2.09 11.15 20.42
CA LEU A 95 -2.80 12.07 21.33
C LEU A 95 -3.26 11.36 22.61
N ASP A 96 -3.63 10.08 22.50
CA ASP A 96 -4.15 9.26 23.61
C ASP A 96 -3.08 8.77 24.60
N THR A 97 -1.79 8.95 24.28
CA THR A 97 -0.66 8.54 25.15
C THR A 97 -0.59 9.31 26.50
N LYS A 98 -1.53 10.21 26.78
CA LYS A 98 -1.67 10.88 28.09
C LYS A 98 -2.47 10.09 29.14
N ASN A 99 -3.11 8.97 28.81
CA ASN A 99 -3.83 8.14 29.78
C ASN A 99 -3.19 6.74 29.94
N PRO A 100 -2.51 6.44 31.06
CA PRO A 100 -1.85 5.15 31.28
C PRO A 100 -2.81 4.02 31.75
N ALA A 101 -4.11 4.08 31.42
CA ALA A 101 -5.13 3.23 32.05
C ALA A 101 -5.78 2.18 31.12
N THR A 102 -5.16 1.77 30.01
CA THR A 102 -5.75 0.73 29.15
C THR A 102 -4.69 -0.20 28.57
N GLU A 103 -4.01 -0.94 29.46
CA GLU A 103 -3.14 -2.07 29.08
C GLU A 103 -3.79 -3.45 29.29
N GLN A 104 -5.08 -3.51 29.63
CA GLN A 104 -5.76 -4.78 29.90
C GLN A 104 -7.01 -4.92 29.05
N GLU A 105 -6.82 -5.34 27.79
CA GLU A 105 -7.72 -6.16 26.95
C GLU A 105 -7.18 -6.17 25.51
N ALA A 106 -6.05 -6.85 25.33
CA ALA A 106 -5.44 -7.07 24.02
C ALA A 106 -6.08 -8.29 23.32
N THR A 107 -7.36 -8.15 22.96
CA THR A 107 -8.01 -9.01 21.97
C THR A 107 -7.95 -8.25 20.63
N GLU A 108 -6.96 -8.59 19.80
CA GLU A 108 -6.88 -8.29 18.36
C GLU A 108 -7.15 -6.84 17.89
N LYS A 109 -6.66 -5.81 18.57
CA LYS A 109 -6.32 -4.55 17.88
C LYS A 109 -4.93 -4.72 17.28
N PRO A 110 -4.73 -4.63 15.95
CA PRO A 110 -3.40 -4.76 15.38
C PRO A 110 -2.54 -3.66 16.00
N GLY A 111 -1.47 -4.05 16.69
CA GLY A 111 -0.51 -3.11 17.29
C GLY A 111 -0.20 -1.99 16.31
N LEU A 112 -0.19 -0.76 16.81
CA LEU A 112 -0.16 0.46 16.01
C LEU A 112 0.88 0.34 14.88
N ARG A 113 0.38 0.14 13.66
CA ARG A 113 1.20 -0.14 12.48
C ARG A 113 2.08 1.08 12.19
N LYS A 114 3.38 0.97 12.46
CA LYS A 114 4.32 2.09 12.30
C LYS A 114 4.61 2.30 10.82
N LEU A 115 3.91 3.25 10.21
CA LEU A 115 4.20 3.68 8.84
C LEU A 115 5.62 4.25 8.79
N ALA A 116 6.48 3.72 7.91
CA ALA A 116 7.89 4.07 7.85
C ALA A 116 8.27 4.80 6.57
N VAL A 117 7.64 4.47 5.44
CA VAL A 117 7.93 5.10 4.15
C VAL A 117 6.63 5.38 3.41
N VAL A 118 6.52 6.56 2.79
CA VAL A 118 5.41 6.94 1.91
C VAL A 118 5.95 7.37 0.56
N PHE A 119 5.44 6.72 -0.49
CA PHE A 119 5.71 7.05 -1.88
C PHE A 119 4.54 7.84 -2.47
N ILE A 120 4.85 8.96 -3.12
CA ILE A 120 3.87 9.76 -3.88
C ILE A 120 4.31 9.86 -5.33
N CYS A 121 3.47 9.39 -6.25
CA CYS A 121 3.69 9.58 -7.68
C CYS A 121 3.04 10.88 -8.16
N ARG A 122 3.88 11.87 -8.51
CA ARG A 122 3.42 13.20 -8.97
C ARG A 122 2.77 13.17 -10.36
N SER A 123 3.02 12.15 -11.18
CA SER A 123 2.41 12.06 -12.51
C SER A 123 0.99 11.51 -12.48
N THR A 124 0.58 10.87 -11.39
CA THR A 124 -0.76 10.26 -11.24
C THR A 124 -1.61 10.94 -10.17
N VAL A 125 -0.97 11.55 -9.16
CA VAL A 125 -1.66 12.27 -8.09
C VAL A 125 -1.61 13.77 -8.38
N PRO A 126 -2.75 14.45 -8.52
CA PRO A 126 -2.79 15.91 -8.67
C PRO A 126 -2.16 16.63 -7.48
N THR A 127 -1.47 17.74 -7.73
CA THR A 127 -0.83 18.56 -6.67
C THR A 127 -1.76 18.90 -5.50
N PRO A 128 -3.03 19.32 -5.71
CA PRO A 128 -3.93 19.65 -4.59
C PRO A 128 -4.22 18.46 -3.66
N VAL A 129 -4.00 17.23 -4.11
CA VAL A 129 -4.18 16.00 -3.33
C VAL A 129 -2.85 15.55 -2.72
N ALA A 130 -1.73 15.76 -3.42
CA ALA A 130 -0.41 15.39 -2.93
C ALA A 130 0.07 16.24 -1.75
N GLU A 131 -0.23 17.55 -1.74
CA GLU A 131 0.23 18.48 -0.70
C GLU A 131 -0.36 18.17 0.70
N PRO A 132 -1.69 17.98 0.87
CA PRO A 132 -2.24 17.61 2.19
C PRO A 132 -1.66 16.32 2.75
N LEU A 133 -1.40 15.32 1.87
CA LEU A 133 -0.78 14.07 2.27
C LEU A 133 0.67 14.28 2.72
N ALA A 134 1.45 15.05 1.96
CA ALA A 134 2.83 15.36 2.33
C ALA A 134 2.89 16.10 3.68
N PHE A 135 1.95 17.03 3.91
CA PHE A 135 1.82 17.73 5.18
C PHE A 135 1.44 16.79 6.35
N ALA A 136 0.50 15.87 6.12
CA ALA A 136 0.13 14.86 7.12
C ALA A 136 1.33 13.96 7.47
N VAL A 137 2.06 13.46 6.45
CA VAL A 137 3.28 12.67 6.65
C VAL A 137 4.31 13.43 7.47
N LYS A 138 4.53 14.71 7.15
CA LYS A 138 5.46 15.57 7.88
C LYS A 138 5.06 15.73 9.35
N ARG A 139 3.80 16.08 9.61
CA ARG A 139 3.27 16.25 10.96
C ARG A 139 3.42 14.98 11.80
N ILE A 140 3.02 13.83 11.26
CA ILE A 140 3.14 12.54 11.98
C ILE A 140 4.61 12.17 12.18
N SER A 141 5.48 12.41 11.19
CA SER A 141 6.91 12.17 11.34
C SER A 141 7.53 13.01 12.46
N ASP A 142 7.12 14.27 12.63
CA ASP A 142 7.62 15.13 13.70
C ASP A 142 7.14 14.66 15.08
N ILE A 143 5.90 14.17 15.18
CA ILE A 143 5.35 13.58 16.41
C ILE A 143 6.11 12.30 16.77
N GLN A 144 6.35 11.41 15.82
CA GLN A 144 7.15 10.21 16.03
C GLN A 144 8.56 10.56 16.50
N ARG A 145 9.20 11.55 15.86
CA ARG A 145 10.51 12.06 16.27
C ARG A 145 10.53 12.50 17.73
N TYR A 146 9.51 13.24 18.15
CA TYR A 146 9.38 13.75 19.51
C TYR A 146 9.22 12.61 20.53
N ASN A 147 8.50 11.56 20.17
CA ASN A 147 8.28 10.38 21.00
C ASN A 147 9.48 9.40 21.01
N GLY A 148 10.59 9.72 20.33
CA GLY A 148 11.77 8.85 20.22
C GLY A 148 11.64 7.72 19.20
N ASP A 149 10.57 7.73 18.41
CA ASP A 149 10.33 6.77 17.33
C ASP A 149 11.03 7.18 16.02
N SER A 150 11.12 6.23 15.09
CA SER A 150 11.75 6.46 13.78
C SER A 150 10.86 7.27 12.83
N ASN A 151 11.41 8.36 12.29
CA ASN A 151 10.73 9.25 11.34
C ASN A 151 10.24 8.55 10.06
N ILE A 152 9.06 8.97 9.57
CA ILE A 152 8.53 8.59 8.26
C ILE A 152 9.37 9.22 7.15
N ARG A 153 9.70 8.45 6.11
CA ARG A 153 10.37 8.95 4.90
C ARG A 153 9.36 9.21 3.80
N LEU A 154 9.43 10.40 3.20
CA LEU A 154 8.59 10.78 2.06
C LEU A 154 9.42 10.74 0.77
N VAL A 155 8.97 9.96 -0.21
CA VAL A 155 9.67 9.78 -1.49
C VAL A 155 8.73 10.11 -2.66
N TYR A 156 9.13 11.08 -3.49
CA TYR A 156 8.43 11.37 -4.73
C TYR A 156 8.94 10.49 -5.86
N LEU A 157 8.03 9.75 -6.49
CA LEU A 157 8.30 8.88 -7.62
C LEU A 157 8.22 9.63 -8.95
N SER A 158 9.08 9.25 -9.88
CA SER A 158 8.98 9.63 -11.29
C SER A 158 7.94 8.76 -12.01
N LYS A 159 7.46 9.22 -13.17
CA LYS A 159 6.52 8.47 -14.01
C LYS A 159 7.03 7.07 -14.36
N ASN A 160 8.32 6.95 -14.71
CA ASN A 160 8.91 5.67 -15.09
C ASN A 160 9.01 4.71 -13.89
N ALA A 161 9.31 5.23 -12.69
CA ALA A 161 9.33 4.43 -11.48
C ALA A 161 7.93 3.96 -11.10
N GLU A 162 6.93 4.82 -11.24
CA GLU A 162 5.53 4.45 -11.01
C GLU A 162 5.07 3.33 -11.95
N THR A 163 5.37 3.42 -13.24
CA THR A 163 4.97 2.38 -14.20
C THR A 163 5.56 1.02 -13.81
N ARG A 164 6.86 0.97 -13.47
CA ARG A 164 7.51 -0.26 -13.03
C ARG A 164 6.91 -0.84 -11.75
N MET A 165 6.57 0.02 -10.80
CA MET A 165 5.94 -0.40 -9.55
C MET A 165 4.49 -0.84 -9.73
N ALA A 166 3.75 -0.19 -10.63
CA ALA A 166 2.40 -0.55 -11.01
C ALA A 166 2.38 -1.95 -11.64
N ASP A 167 3.28 -2.20 -12.59
CA ASP A 167 3.44 -3.50 -13.24
C ASP A 167 3.78 -4.59 -12.22
N ALA A 168 4.75 -4.36 -11.34
CA ALA A 168 5.15 -5.35 -10.33
C ALA A 168 4.06 -5.64 -9.28
N ALA A 169 3.24 -4.65 -8.93
CA ALA A 169 2.11 -4.84 -8.02
C ALA A 169 0.87 -5.42 -8.70
N GLY A 170 0.88 -5.65 -10.02
CA GLY A 170 -0.29 -6.10 -10.78
C GLY A 170 -1.41 -5.05 -10.81
N LEU A 171 -1.07 -3.76 -10.90
CA LEU A 171 -2.01 -2.64 -10.89
C LEU A 171 -1.86 -1.79 -12.16
N PRO A 172 -2.95 -1.21 -12.69
CA PRO A 172 -2.87 -0.37 -13.90
C PRO A 172 -2.15 0.96 -13.65
N ARG A 173 -2.22 1.47 -12.42
CA ARG A 173 -1.63 2.73 -11.95
C ARG A 173 -1.44 2.70 -10.44
N ILE A 174 -0.42 3.43 -9.97
CA ILE A 174 -0.14 3.60 -8.56
C ILE A 174 0.03 5.09 -8.25
N GLY A 175 -0.84 5.62 -7.37
CA GLY A 175 -0.78 7.01 -6.92
C GLY A 175 0.09 7.20 -5.68
N VAL A 176 -0.30 6.51 -4.60
CA VAL A 176 0.32 6.63 -3.28
C VAL A 176 0.53 5.22 -2.75
N ILE A 177 1.68 4.98 -2.13
CA ILE A 177 1.93 3.75 -1.38
C ILE A 177 2.55 4.08 -0.04
N GLY A 178 2.00 3.52 1.03
CA GLY A 178 2.63 3.49 2.34
C GLY A 178 3.24 2.13 2.63
N VAL A 179 4.39 2.12 3.30
CA VAL A 179 5.08 0.92 3.78
C VAL A 179 5.20 1.00 5.29
N GLU A 180 4.69 -0.01 5.96
CA GLU A 180 4.75 -0.20 7.39
C GLU A 180 6.05 -0.93 7.77
N GLU A 181 6.55 -0.63 8.96
CA GLU A 181 7.68 -1.36 9.53
C GLU A 181 7.24 -2.77 9.91
N GLY A 182 7.90 -3.78 9.32
CA GLY A 182 7.59 -5.19 9.55
C GLY A 182 8.69 -6.10 9.04
N PRO A 183 8.76 -7.37 9.48
CA PRO A 183 9.80 -8.31 9.07
C PRO A 183 10.05 -8.39 7.55
N PRO A 184 9.02 -8.45 6.68
CA PRO A 184 9.28 -8.59 5.25
C PRO A 184 9.72 -7.27 4.58
N ALA A 185 9.46 -6.11 5.19
CA ALA A 185 9.81 -4.79 4.65
C ALA A 185 11.01 -4.13 5.34
N ARG A 186 11.55 -4.73 6.41
CA ARG A 186 12.55 -4.12 7.29
C ARG A 186 13.84 -3.69 6.57
N ILE A 187 14.43 -4.61 5.80
CA ILE A 187 15.68 -4.35 5.05
C ILE A 187 15.50 -3.16 4.10
N PHE A 188 14.33 -3.10 3.44
CA PHE A 188 13.98 -2.01 2.56
C PHE A 188 13.80 -0.69 3.30
N VAL A 189 13.10 -0.71 4.44
CA VAL A 189 12.89 0.47 5.29
C VAL A 189 14.22 1.03 5.78
N ASP A 190 15.13 0.18 6.26
CA ASP A 190 16.46 0.57 6.72
C ASP A 190 17.27 1.21 5.59
N TYR A 191 17.28 0.58 4.40
CA TYR A 191 17.90 1.14 3.21
C TYR A 191 17.35 2.53 2.86
N VAL A 192 16.03 2.73 2.89
CA VAL A 192 15.43 4.04 2.61
C VAL A 192 15.77 5.06 3.70
N ARG A 193 15.80 4.65 4.98
CA ARG A 193 16.13 5.54 6.10
C ARG A 193 17.56 6.07 6.04
N GLU A 194 18.50 5.26 5.56
CA GLU A 194 19.91 5.62 5.35
C GLU A 194 20.11 6.55 4.15
N ASN A 195 19.33 6.37 3.08
CA ASN A 195 19.55 7.03 1.80
C ASN A 195 18.62 8.22 1.52
N VAL A 196 17.52 8.35 2.27
CA VAL A 196 16.53 9.43 2.12
C VAL A 196 16.46 10.22 3.42
N GLN A 197 16.53 11.55 3.28
CA GLN A 197 16.37 12.46 4.42
C GLN A 197 14.92 12.49 4.89
N PRO A 198 14.66 12.68 6.20
CA PRO A 198 13.31 12.90 6.69
C PRO A 198 12.71 14.16 6.03
N PRO A 199 11.38 14.20 5.85
CA PRO A 199 10.71 15.38 5.30
C PRO A 199 11.01 16.60 6.20
N ILE A 200 11.49 17.68 5.59
CA ILE A 200 11.84 18.95 6.27
C ILE A 200 10.57 19.72 6.59
#